data_AF-A0A6A5ECH0-F1
#
_entry.id   AF-A0A6A5ECH0-F1
#
_cell.length_a   1.000
_cell.length_b   1.000
_cell.length_c   1.000
_cell.angle_alpha   90.00
_cell.angle_beta   90.00
_cell.angle_gamma   90.00
#
_symmetry.space_group_name_H-M   'P 1'
#
loop_
_entity.id
_entity.type
_entity.pdbx_description
1 polymer ?
#
loop_
_entity_poly.entity_id
_entity_poly.type
_entity_poly.pdbx_seq_one_letter_code
_entity_poly.pdbx_strand_id
1 'polypeptide(L)'
;MAFVSQSQRAPNESYTFASRPRPVENRSKYREPPSEQTHSNYGNIMYDRRVVRGNTYAQLIIPTTAQPDPVEAQRQQENRRRAIARKRAREQFRPSTPEALQGRKHIDVQTELYLEELSDVIVATDVQCQTDAFLDKPATPLFIPAKSGKDVETQIEEGELFDFDREVQPVLEVLVGKTIEQSLEEVMEEEELASLRAQQRAFEELRNNELAEVLRLQEQERRHSEEKGRRIAQQKEVLKKEKETAEKIAARAYTQQYLADLLPAVFTSLRSHGYFYDPVEKDIENNFFPWLMAEVNNSLEKRYTTRELLDTIIHDVTQKRLKMFKEPEMQ
;
A
#
# COMPACT_ATOMS: atom_id res chain seq x y z
N MET A 1 27.69 16.50 50.29
CA MET A 1 28.08 17.87 49.88
C MET A 1 29.26 17.77 48.94
N ALA A 2 29.32 18.68 47.95
CA ALA A 2 30.42 18.93 47.00
C ALA A 2 30.68 17.86 45.92
N PHE A 3 30.80 18.14 44.62
CA PHE A 3 30.50 19.31 43.77
C PHE A 3 30.37 18.74 42.34
N VAL A 4 29.40 19.24 41.56
CA VAL A 4 29.23 18.96 40.12
C VAL A 4 30.18 19.88 39.36
N SER A 5 30.94 19.35 38.40
CA SER A 5 31.63 20.16 37.38
C SER A 5 31.21 19.74 35.97
N GLN A 6 30.34 20.56 35.38
CA GLN A 6 30.13 20.61 33.93
C GLN A 6 31.38 21.22 33.29
N SER A 7 32.01 20.52 32.35
CA SER A 7 33.02 21.11 31.46
C SER A 7 32.37 21.44 30.11
N GLN A 8 32.29 22.73 29.83
CA GLN A 8 31.79 23.33 28.60
C GLN A 8 32.63 22.92 27.38
N ARG A 9 31.95 22.66 26.25
CA ARG A 9 32.56 22.52 24.91
C ARG A 9 33.10 23.88 24.43
N ALA A 10 34.36 23.91 24.00
CA ALA A 10 34.90 24.97 23.15
C ALA A 10 34.86 24.53 21.67
N PRO A 11 34.51 25.41 20.70
CA PRO A 11 34.52 25.09 19.28
C PRO A 11 35.83 25.51 18.59
N ASN A 12 36.21 24.74 17.57
CA ASN A 12 37.14 25.06 16.47
C ASN A 12 38.61 25.33 16.81
N GLU A 13 39.40 24.25 16.91
CA GLU A 13 40.85 24.32 16.67
C GLU A 13 41.18 23.86 15.24
N SER A 14 41.74 24.78 14.46
CA SER A 14 42.34 24.54 13.14
C SER A 14 43.54 23.60 13.25
N TYR A 15 43.59 22.56 12.40
CA TYR A 15 44.63 21.54 12.38
C TYR A 15 46.03 22.12 12.11
N THR A 16 46.92 22.01 13.08
CA THR A 16 48.33 22.45 12.99
C THR A 16 49.23 21.22 12.85
N PHE A 17 49.87 21.04 11.68
CA PHE A 17 50.79 19.94 11.42
C PHE A 17 52.19 20.24 11.97
N ALA A 18 52.66 19.44 12.94
CA ALA A 18 54.02 19.50 13.46
C ALA A 18 54.65 18.10 13.46
N SER A 19 55.72 17.90 12.69
CA SER A 19 56.53 16.68 12.70
C SER A 19 57.82 16.90 13.49
N ARG A 20 58.14 16.01 14.43
CA ARG A 20 59.44 16.03 15.12
C ARG A 20 60.56 15.69 14.13
N PRO A 21 61.69 16.41 14.12
CA PRO A 21 62.81 16.11 13.23
C PRO A 21 63.36 14.71 13.55
N ARG A 22 63.45 13.85 12.53
CA ARG A 22 64.12 12.55 12.63
C ARG A 22 65.59 12.70 12.23
N PRO A 23 66.53 12.11 12.98
CA PRO A 23 67.95 12.09 12.61
C PRO A 23 68.15 11.33 11.30
N VAL A 24 69.06 11.83 10.45
CA VAL A 24 69.56 11.12 9.26
C VAL A 24 70.39 9.93 9.73
N GLU A 25 70.05 8.71 9.33
CA GLU A 25 70.85 7.54 9.70
C GLU A 25 72.25 7.60 9.06
N ASN A 26 73.26 7.41 9.89
CA ASN A 26 74.66 7.39 9.49
C ASN A 26 74.95 6.13 8.66
N ARG A 27 75.33 6.31 7.39
CA ARG A 27 75.90 5.23 6.57
C ARG A 27 77.18 4.70 7.22
N SER A 28 77.28 3.39 7.37
CA SER A 28 78.49 2.71 7.82
C SER A 28 79.63 2.89 6.80
N LYS A 29 80.76 3.39 7.28
CA LYS A 29 82.05 3.43 6.57
C LYS A 29 82.72 2.07 6.72
N TYR A 30 82.64 1.21 5.70
CA TYR A 30 83.67 0.28 5.19
C TYR A 30 83.04 -0.73 4.20
N ARG A 31 83.90 -1.37 3.40
CA ARG A 31 83.76 -1.73 1.98
C ARG A 31 83.06 -3.07 1.71
N GLU A 32 81.92 -3.04 1.03
CA GLU A 32 81.41 -4.14 0.19
C GLU A 32 81.08 -3.59 -1.22
N PRO A 33 81.30 -4.37 -2.30
CA PRO A 33 81.27 -3.89 -3.69
C PRO A 33 79.85 -3.63 -4.22
N PRO A 34 79.70 -2.78 -5.26
CA PRO A 34 78.43 -2.15 -5.61
C PRO A 34 77.54 -3.10 -6.40
N SER A 35 76.41 -3.52 -5.84
CA SER A 35 75.26 -3.98 -6.63
C SER A 35 74.47 -2.74 -7.06
N GLU A 36 74.57 -2.45 -8.35
CA GLU A 36 73.67 -1.65 -9.19
C GLU A 36 72.82 -0.58 -8.49
N GLN A 37 73.18 0.67 -8.81
CA GLN A 37 72.36 1.85 -8.58
C GLN A 37 70.94 1.62 -9.14
N THR A 38 70.04 1.13 -8.30
CA THR A 38 68.61 1.32 -8.56
C THR A 38 68.40 2.82 -8.45
N HIS A 39 68.29 3.46 -9.61
CA HIS A 39 67.80 4.81 -9.82
C HIS A 39 66.88 5.20 -8.67
N SER A 40 67.12 6.40 -8.11
CA SER A 40 66.14 7.10 -7.29
C SER A 40 64.76 6.86 -7.92
N ASN A 41 63.98 5.95 -7.33
CA ASN A 41 62.67 5.62 -7.84
C ASN A 41 61.85 6.87 -7.58
N TYR A 42 61.77 7.75 -8.59
CA TYR A 42 60.78 8.81 -8.66
C TYR A 42 59.46 8.09 -8.43
N GLY A 43 58.91 8.26 -7.23
CA GLY A 43 57.65 7.66 -6.84
C GLY A 43 56.62 8.14 -7.86
N ASN A 44 56.22 7.25 -8.74
CA ASN A 44 55.30 7.61 -9.81
C ASN A 44 54.01 8.06 -9.12
N ILE A 45 53.69 9.36 -9.21
CA ILE A 45 52.48 9.98 -8.65
C ILE A 45 51.22 9.22 -9.13
N MET A 46 51.37 8.47 -10.23
CA MET A 46 50.66 7.30 -10.74
C MET A 46 50.05 6.32 -9.72
N TYR A 47 50.72 6.12 -8.59
CA TYR A 47 50.37 5.09 -7.62
C TYR A 47 50.40 5.58 -6.17
N ASP A 48 50.61 6.89 -5.96
CA ASP A 48 50.56 7.47 -4.62
C ASP A 48 49.11 7.56 -4.13
N ARG A 49 48.82 6.85 -3.04
CA ARG A 49 47.50 6.80 -2.40
C ARG A 49 47.05 8.15 -1.86
N ARG A 50 47.96 9.11 -1.68
CA ARG A 50 47.65 10.48 -1.24
C ARG A 50 47.12 11.35 -2.38
N VAL A 51 47.38 10.97 -3.63
CA VAL A 51 46.99 11.76 -4.80
C VAL A 51 45.65 11.23 -5.31
N VAL A 52 44.57 11.92 -4.93
CA VAL A 52 43.21 11.61 -5.37
C VAL A 52 43.05 12.05 -6.82
N ARG A 53 42.77 11.10 -7.72
CA ARG A 53 42.53 11.38 -9.14
C ARG A 53 41.02 11.30 -9.40
N GLY A 54 40.40 12.44 -9.66
CA GLY A 54 38.95 12.56 -9.85
C GLY A 54 38.37 13.77 -9.15
N ASN A 55 37.08 14.01 -9.35
CA ASN A 55 36.37 15.16 -8.78
C ASN A 55 36.12 14.94 -7.27
N THR A 56 36.58 15.87 -6.42
CA THR A 56 36.59 15.73 -4.95
C THR A 56 35.26 16.02 -4.26
N TYR A 57 34.24 16.45 -5.01
CA TYR A 57 32.93 16.85 -4.46
C TYR A 57 32.09 15.70 -3.87
N ALA A 58 32.39 14.44 -4.20
CA ALA A 58 31.65 13.28 -3.70
C ALA A 58 32.37 12.52 -2.57
N GLN A 59 33.49 13.03 -2.05
CA GLN A 59 34.09 12.45 -0.85
C GLN A 59 33.23 12.81 0.36
N LEU A 60 32.37 11.88 0.75
CA LEU A 60 31.83 11.81 2.10
C LEU A 60 33.02 11.88 3.06
N ILE A 61 33.15 13.01 3.75
CA ILE A 61 34.05 13.16 4.89
C ILE A 61 33.45 12.28 5.99
N ILE A 62 33.85 11.00 6.00
CA ILE A 62 33.48 10.09 7.07
C ILE A 62 34.16 10.65 8.33
N PRO A 63 33.41 11.02 9.38
CA PRO A 63 34.02 11.42 10.63
C PRO A 63 34.86 10.27 11.17
N THR A 64 36.12 10.55 11.54
CA THR A 64 37.09 9.61 12.13
C THR A 64 36.64 8.98 13.47
N THR A 65 35.38 9.19 13.88
CA THR A 65 34.76 8.68 15.11
C THR A 65 33.60 7.70 14.86
N ALA A 66 33.24 7.40 13.61
CA ALA A 66 32.22 6.40 13.31
C ALA A 66 32.79 4.99 13.53
N GLN A 67 32.40 4.34 14.62
CA GLN A 67 32.57 2.91 14.80
C GLN A 67 31.92 2.20 13.60
N PRO A 68 32.63 1.34 12.85
CA PRO A 68 32.04 0.65 11.72
C PRO A 68 30.91 -0.27 12.20
N ASP A 69 29.77 -0.23 11.52
CA ASP A 69 28.63 -1.09 11.80
C ASP A 69 29.09 -2.56 11.89
N PRO A 70 28.62 -3.34 12.89
CA PRO A 70 29.11 -4.71 13.13
C PRO A 70 28.92 -5.62 11.91
N VAL A 71 27.99 -5.29 11.02
CA VAL A 71 27.71 -5.99 9.75
C VAL A 71 28.81 -5.77 8.71
N GLU A 72 29.39 -4.57 8.62
CA GLU A 72 30.48 -4.28 7.67
C GLU A 72 31.81 -4.89 8.13
N ALA A 73 32.05 -4.91 9.45
CA ALA A 73 33.20 -5.57 10.05
C ALA A 73 33.17 -7.10 9.83
N GLN A 74 31.99 -7.73 9.96
CA GLN A 74 31.81 -9.15 9.63
C GLN A 74 32.08 -9.43 8.14
N ARG A 75 31.56 -8.61 7.22
CA ARG A 75 31.81 -8.76 5.78
C ARG A 75 33.30 -8.63 5.42
N GLN A 76 34.03 -7.73 6.06
CA GLN A 76 35.48 -7.61 5.86
C GLN A 76 36.25 -8.82 6.40
N GLN A 77 35.87 -9.35 7.57
CA GLN A 77 36.48 -10.58 8.11
C GLN A 77 36.20 -11.80 7.22
N GLU A 78 34.99 -11.92 6.70
CA GLU A 78 34.59 -13.01 5.79
C GLU A 78 35.37 -12.94 4.47
N ASN A 79 35.47 -11.76 3.87
CA ASN A 79 36.26 -11.56 2.65
C ASN A 79 37.76 -11.85 2.88
N ARG A 80 38.31 -11.46 4.04
CA ARG A 80 39.69 -11.78 4.41
C ARG A 80 39.89 -13.28 4.58
N ARG A 81 38.94 -13.98 5.20
CA ARG A 81 38.94 -15.44 5.36
C ARG A 81 38.85 -16.16 4.01
N ARG A 82 38.00 -15.68 3.09
CA ARG A 82 37.87 -16.21 1.73
C ARG A 82 39.13 -16.00 0.89
N ALA A 83 39.79 -14.85 1.02
CA ALA A 83 41.06 -14.57 0.34
C ALA A 83 42.19 -15.49 0.84
N ILE A 84 42.26 -15.74 2.16
CA ILE A 84 43.24 -16.67 2.74
C ILE A 84 42.97 -18.12 2.28
N ALA A 85 41.71 -18.55 2.27
CA ALA A 85 41.33 -19.88 1.76
C ALA A 85 41.69 -20.05 0.28
N ARG A 86 41.44 -19.03 -0.55
CA ARG A 86 41.80 -19.04 -1.98
C ARG A 86 43.32 -19.07 -2.19
N LYS A 87 44.10 -18.43 -1.32
CA LYS A 87 45.57 -18.49 -1.35
C LYS A 87 46.07 -19.90 -0.99
N ARG A 88 45.52 -20.52 0.05
CA ARG A 88 45.85 -21.91 0.44
C ARG A 88 45.49 -22.93 -0.64
N ALA A 89 44.31 -22.81 -1.24
CA ALA A 89 43.92 -23.67 -2.36
C ALA A 89 44.88 -23.51 -3.55
N ARG A 90 45.31 -22.29 -3.86
CA ARG A 90 46.27 -22.03 -4.95
C ARG A 90 47.67 -22.58 -4.65
N GLU A 91 48.05 -22.71 -3.38
CA GLU A 91 49.29 -23.36 -2.95
C GLU A 91 49.19 -24.89 -3.05
N GLN A 92 48.02 -25.49 -2.77
CA GLN A 92 47.77 -26.93 -2.89
C GLN A 92 47.71 -27.44 -4.34
N PHE A 93 47.23 -26.61 -5.29
CA PHE A 93 47.11 -26.99 -6.70
C PHE A 93 48.32 -26.63 -7.57
N ARG A 94 49.43 -26.16 -6.99
CA ARG A 94 50.68 -26.04 -7.74
C ARG A 94 51.36 -27.41 -7.80
N PRO A 95 51.65 -27.98 -8.98
CA PRO A 95 52.56 -29.12 -9.06
C PRO A 95 53.91 -28.64 -8.52
N SER A 96 54.25 -29.04 -7.29
CA SER A 96 55.52 -28.69 -6.66
C SER A 96 56.58 -29.57 -7.28
N THR A 97 57.62 -28.96 -7.85
CA THR A 97 58.89 -29.66 -8.02
C THR A 97 59.36 -30.12 -6.63
N PRO A 98 59.86 -31.36 -6.49
CA PRO A 98 60.34 -31.86 -5.20
C PRO A 98 61.47 -30.96 -4.68
N GLU A 99 61.54 -30.80 -3.35
CA GLU A 99 62.55 -29.96 -2.71
C GLU A 99 63.96 -30.50 -2.94
N ALA A 100 64.95 -29.61 -3.10
CA ALA A 100 66.33 -30.02 -3.34
C ALA A 100 66.89 -30.76 -2.12
N LEU A 101 67.58 -31.88 -2.34
CA LEU A 101 68.26 -32.63 -1.28
C LEU A 101 69.27 -31.73 -0.54
N GLN A 102 69.38 -31.92 0.78
CA GLN A 102 70.18 -31.08 1.67
C GLN A 102 71.64 -30.96 1.16
N GLY A 103 72.06 -29.74 0.86
CA GLY A 103 73.40 -29.43 0.33
C GLY A 103 73.51 -29.34 -1.20
N ARG A 104 72.41 -29.51 -1.96
CA ARG A 104 72.37 -29.31 -3.42
C ARG A 104 71.41 -28.18 -3.78
N LYS A 105 71.72 -27.43 -4.83
CA LYS A 105 70.82 -26.43 -5.44
C LYS A 105 70.35 -26.97 -6.79
N HIS A 106 69.04 -26.88 -7.07
CA HIS A 106 68.54 -27.13 -8.42
C HIS A 106 69.04 -26.03 -9.36
N ILE A 107 69.46 -26.43 -10.56
CA ILE A 107 69.84 -25.54 -11.65
C ILE A 107 68.93 -25.85 -12.83
N ASP A 108 68.46 -24.81 -13.53
CA ASP A 108 67.61 -24.99 -14.69
C ASP A 108 68.48 -25.45 -15.87
N VAL A 109 68.15 -26.61 -16.44
CA VAL A 109 68.83 -27.17 -17.61
C VAL A 109 68.03 -26.79 -18.86
N GLN A 110 68.71 -26.38 -19.94
CA GLN A 110 68.05 -26.16 -21.23
C GLN A 110 67.42 -27.47 -21.72
N THR A 111 66.11 -27.59 -21.59
CA THR A 111 65.31 -28.70 -22.13
C THR A 111 64.67 -28.35 -23.48
N GLU A 112 65.12 -27.27 -24.12
CA GLU A 112 64.70 -26.88 -25.45
C GLU A 112 65.40 -27.77 -26.49
N LEU A 113 64.67 -28.21 -27.52
CA LEU A 113 65.18 -29.11 -28.54
C LEU A 113 66.21 -28.37 -29.42
N TYR A 114 67.51 -28.56 -29.15
CA TYR A 114 68.60 -28.07 -29.99
C TYR A 114 69.10 -29.21 -30.88
N LEU A 115 68.71 -29.22 -32.16
CA LEU A 115 69.14 -30.21 -33.14
C LEU A 115 70.28 -29.64 -33.98
N GLU A 116 71.44 -30.28 -33.93
CA GLU A 116 72.59 -30.00 -34.81
C GLU A 116 72.64 -31.12 -35.86
N GLU A 117 72.37 -30.79 -37.13
CA GLU A 117 72.39 -31.77 -38.23
C GLU A 117 73.83 -32.06 -38.66
N LEU A 118 74.32 -33.27 -38.37
CA LEU A 118 75.60 -33.79 -38.87
C LEU A 118 75.36 -34.50 -40.20
N SER A 119 75.86 -33.94 -41.31
CA SER A 119 75.77 -34.51 -42.65
C SER A 119 77.08 -35.22 -43.03
N ASP A 120 77.15 -36.52 -42.80
CA ASP A 120 78.26 -37.36 -43.28
C ASP A 120 77.72 -38.40 -44.29
N VAL A 121 78.12 -38.26 -45.55
CA VAL A 121 77.67 -39.12 -46.67
C VAL A 121 78.64 -40.28 -46.83
N ILE A 122 78.20 -41.50 -46.54
CA ILE A 122 79.01 -42.72 -46.65
C ILE A 122 79.02 -43.19 -48.11
N VAL A 123 80.21 -43.34 -48.70
CA VAL A 123 80.38 -43.82 -50.08
C VAL A 123 80.40 -45.35 -50.10
N ALA A 124 79.45 -45.96 -50.80
CA ALA A 124 79.39 -47.41 -51.02
C ALA A 124 80.12 -47.80 -52.31
N THR A 125 80.96 -48.84 -52.24
CA THR A 125 81.67 -49.42 -53.39
C THR A 125 81.23 -50.87 -53.57
N ASP A 126 80.66 -51.20 -54.73
CA ASP A 126 80.26 -52.56 -55.09
C ASP A 126 81.43 -53.37 -55.66
N VAL A 127 81.58 -54.60 -55.18
CA VAL A 127 82.53 -55.60 -55.70
C VAL A 127 81.75 -56.86 -56.07
N GLN A 128 81.90 -57.32 -57.31
CA GLN A 128 81.27 -58.56 -57.79
C GLN A 128 82.34 -59.59 -58.12
N CYS A 129 82.19 -60.83 -57.62
CA CYS A 129 83.06 -61.96 -57.92
C CYS A 129 82.28 -63.07 -58.64
N GLN A 130 82.87 -63.58 -59.73
CA GLN A 130 82.33 -64.64 -60.59
C GLN A 130 82.46 -66.01 -59.91
N THR A 131 81.36 -66.74 -59.78
CA THR A 131 81.27 -68.07 -59.18
C THR A 131 81.22 -69.16 -60.26
N ASP A 132 81.99 -70.23 -60.07
CA ASP A 132 82.04 -71.40 -60.96
C ASP A 132 80.84 -72.34 -60.71
N ALA A 133 80.52 -73.20 -61.68
CA ALA A 133 79.29 -73.99 -61.71
C ALA A 133 79.24 -75.10 -60.64
N PHE A 134 78.31 -74.96 -59.68
CA PHE A 134 78.02 -75.97 -58.65
C PHE A 134 77.32 -77.20 -59.25
N LEU A 135 77.84 -78.41 -59.01
CA LEU A 135 77.13 -79.67 -59.22
C LEU A 135 76.27 -80.01 -57.98
N ASP A 136 75.07 -80.53 -58.22
CA ASP A 136 74.03 -80.75 -57.20
C ASP A 136 74.46 -81.73 -56.10
N LYS A 137 74.64 -81.20 -54.90
CA LYS A 137 74.71 -81.97 -53.66
C LYS A 137 73.27 -82.37 -53.27
N PRO A 138 72.98 -83.64 -52.94
CA PRO A 138 71.65 -84.00 -52.44
C PRO A 138 71.33 -83.18 -51.19
N ALA A 139 70.07 -82.75 -51.06
CA ALA A 139 69.62 -81.92 -49.95
C ALA A 139 70.00 -82.58 -48.62
N THR A 140 70.85 -81.91 -47.83
CA THR A 140 71.18 -82.34 -46.48
C THR A 140 69.89 -82.38 -45.66
N PRO A 141 69.59 -83.49 -44.96
CA PRO A 141 68.38 -83.58 -44.17
C PRO A 141 68.31 -82.43 -43.17
N LEU A 142 67.15 -81.78 -43.10
CA LEU A 142 66.90 -80.69 -42.16
C LEU A 142 67.03 -81.23 -40.74
N PHE A 143 68.04 -80.76 -40.01
CA PHE A 143 68.15 -81.02 -38.58
C PHE A 143 67.08 -80.20 -37.86
N ILE A 144 66.02 -80.87 -37.42
CA ILE A 144 65.01 -80.29 -36.53
C ILE A 144 65.47 -80.61 -35.10
N PRO A 145 65.96 -79.63 -34.32
CA PRO A 145 66.34 -79.86 -32.94
C PRO A 145 65.14 -80.37 -32.16
N ALA A 146 65.31 -81.42 -31.36
CA ALA A 146 64.28 -81.82 -30.40
C ALA A 146 64.01 -80.65 -29.46
N LYS A 147 62.74 -80.28 -29.28
CA LYS A 147 62.35 -79.21 -28.35
C LYS A 147 62.87 -79.56 -26.96
N SER A 148 63.87 -78.82 -26.48
CA SER A 148 64.46 -79.01 -25.16
C SER A 148 63.93 -77.93 -24.21
N GLY A 149 62.96 -78.31 -23.39
CA GLY A 149 62.27 -77.45 -22.41
C GLY A 149 60.92 -78.06 -22.06
N LYS A 150 60.44 -77.85 -20.84
CA LYS A 150 59.06 -78.21 -20.47
C LYS A 150 58.17 -77.00 -20.72
N ASP A 151 57.15 -77.16 -21.56
CA ASP A 151 56.11 -76.14 -21.67
C ASP A 151 55.26 -76.17 -20.39
N VAL A 152 55.08 -75.01 -19.77
CA VAL A 152 54.21 -74.82 -18.62
C VAL A 152 53.35 -73.61 -18.93
N GLU A 153 52.03 -73.80 -18.94
CA GLU A 153 51.08 -72.70 -18.92
C GLU A 153 50.62 -72.46 -17.49
N THR A 154 50.48 -71.19 -17.14
CA THR A 154 49.90 -70.76 -15.87
C THR A 154 48.73 -69.86 -16.22
N GLN A 155 47.52 -70.31 -15.92
CA GLN A 155 46.29 -69.54 -16.07
C GLN A 155 45.69 -69.30 -14.68
N ILE A 156 45.14 -68.11 -14.48
CA ILE A 156 44.40 -67.76 -13.27
C ILE A 156 42.93 -68.05 -13.55
N GLU A 157 42.33 -68.89 -12.71
CA GLU A 157 40.92 -69.29 -12.85
C GLU A 157 39.97 -68.26 -12.22
N GLU A 158 38.71 -68.29 -12.64
CA GLU A 158 37.69 -67.36 -12.12
C GLU A 158 37.53 -67.53 -10.60
N GLY A 159 37.79 -66.46 -9.84
CA GLY A 159 37.71 -66.43 -8.38
C GLY A 159 39.03 -66.63 -7.63
N GLU A 160 40.13 -66.97 -8.29
CA GLU A 160 41.43 -67.22 -7.62
C GLU A 160 42.07 -65.94 -7.05
N LEU A 161 41.74 -64.78 -7.59
CA LEU A 161 42.20 -63.45 -7.13
C LEU A 161 41.13 -62.65 -6.37
N PHE A 162 39.97 -63.24 -6.06
CA PHE A 162 38.88 -62.51 -5.44
C PHE A 162 39.18 -62.22 -3.96
N ASP A 163 39.17 -60.94 -3.60
CA ASP A 163 39.29 -60.46 -2.22
C ASP A 163 37.96 -59.85 -1.78
N PHE A 164 37.23 -60.57 -0.94
CA PHE A 164 35.91 -60.16 -0.48
C PHE A 164 35.94 -58.80 0.23
N ASP A 165 36.93 -58.55 1.09
CA ASP A 165 36.98 -57.34 1.90
C ASP A 165 37.21 -56.10 1.04
N ARG A 166 37.89 -56.25 -0.09
CA ARG A 166 38.09 -55.19 -1.07
C ARG A 166 36.89 -55.00 -1.98
N GLU A 167 36.30 -56.08 -2.48
CA GLU A 167 35.21 -56.01 -3.45
C GLU A 167 33.85 -55.64 -2.83
N VAL A 168 33.63 -55.89 -1.53
CA VAL A 168 32.39 -55.52 -0.84
C VAL A 168 32.33 -54.03 -0.46
N GLN A 169 33.47 -53.35 -0.35
CA GLN A 169 33.55 -51.95 0.09
C GLN A 169 32.64 -51.00 -0.71
N PRO A 170 32.64 -51.01 -2.06
CA PRO A 170 31.78 -50.11 -2.84
C PRO A 170 30.28 -50.40 -2.63
N VAL A 171 29.91 -51.67 -2.46
CA VAL A 171 28.52 -52.07 -2.22
C VAL A 171 28.06 -51.56 -0.86
N LEU A 172 28.90 -51.73 0.16
CA LEU A 172 28.59 -51.34 1.52
C LEU A 172 28.56 -49.81 1.67
N GLU A 173 29.47 -49.10 1.00
CA GLU A 173 29.48 -47.64 0.94
C GLU A 173 28.19 -47.08 0.32
N VAL A 174 27.75 -47.64 -0.82
CA VAL A 174 26.50 -47.22 -1.46
C VAL A 174 25.29 -47.54 -0.58
N LEU A 175 25.27 -48.71 0.06
CA LEU A 175 24.13 -49.14 0.87
C LEU A 175 24.00 -48.31 2.15
N VAL A 176 25.12 -48.06 2.85
CA VAL A 176 25.15 -47.19 4.03
C VAL A 176 24.92 -45.74 3.65
N GLY A 177 25.52 -45.27 2.56
CA GLY A 177 25.33 -43.91 2.06
C GLY A 177 23.86 -43.63 1.71
N LYS A 178 23.24 -44.54 0.96
CA LYS A 178 21.83 -44.37 0.54
C LYS A 178 20.86 -44.48 1.70
N THR A 179 21.10 -45.40 2.65
CA THR A 179 20.24 -45.53 3.83
C THR A 179 20.31 -44.30 4.73
N ILE A 180 21.50 -43.74 4.95
CA ILE A 180 21.66 -42.50 5.73
C ILE A 180 21.03 -41.32 4.99
N GLU A 181 21.30 -41.16 3.70
CA GLU A 181 20.74 -40.07 2.88
C GLU A 181 19.20 -40.11 2.90
N GLN A 182 18.61 -41.28 2.62
CA GLN A 182 17.16 -41.45 2.65
C GLN A 182 16.58 -41.16 4.05
N SER A 183 17.21 -41.68 5.12
CA SER A 183 16.73 -41.42 6.48
C SER A 183 16.80 -39.94 6.87
N LEU A 184 17.79 -39.20 6.37
CA LEU A 184 17.92 -37.78 6.63
C LEU A 184 16.84 -36.99 5.88
N GLU A 185 16.59 -37.33 4.62
CA GLU A 185 15.52 -36.71 3.82
C GLU A 185 14.15 -36.94 4.46
N GLU A 186 13.83 -38.17 4.86
CA GLU A 186 12.56 -38.50 5.52
C GLU A 186 12.35 -37.70 6.82
N VAL A 187 13.37 -37.62 7.68
CA VAL A 187 13.28 -36.84 8.92
C VAL A 187 13.11 -35.35 8.65
N MET A 188 13.81 -34.80 7.66
CA MET A 188 13.65 -33.40 7.26
C MET A 188 12.24 -33.12 6.75
N GLU A 189 11.69 -33.98 5.90
CA GLU A 189 10.32 -33.86 5.39
C GLU A 189 9.29 -33.95 6.53
N GLU A 190 9.48 -34.84 7.50
CA GLU A 190 8.59 -34.95 8.67
C GLU A 190 8.59 -33.68 9.53
N GLU A 191 9.75 -33.09 9.78
CA GLU A 191 9.87 -31.84 10.54
C GLU A 191 9.23 -30.67 9.79
N GLU A 192 9.44 -30.57 8.47
CA GLU A 192 8.81 -29.54 7.65
C GLU A 192 7.28 -29.67 7.65
N LEU A 193 6.75 -30.89 7.47
CA LEU A 193 5.31 -31.16 7.55
C LEU A 193 4.74 -30.84 8.94
N ALA A 194 5.46 -31.16 10.01
CA ALA A 194 5.06 -30.83 11.37
C ALA A 194 4.99 -29.31 11.58
N SER A 195 5.98 -28.56 11.08
CA SER A 195 6.02 -27.10 11.13
C SER A 195 4.86 -26.47 10.36
N LEU A 196 4.61 -26.92 9.12
CA LEU A 196 3.49 -26.43 8.31
C LEU A 196 2.13 -26.71 8.97
N ARG A 197 1.94 -27.91 9.52
CA ARG A 197 0.71 -28.27 10.26
C ARG A 197 0.53 -27.44 11.53
N ALA A 198 1.62 -27.10 12.23
CA ALA A 198 1.56 -26.21 13.39
C ALA A 198 1.16 -24.79 12.99
N GLN A 199 1.74 -24.26 11.92
CA GLN A 199 1.39 -22.95 11.37
C GLN A 199 -0.06 -22.90 10.90
N GLN A 200 -0.53 -23.93 10.18
CA GLN A 200 -1.91 -24.01 9.72
C GLN A 200 -2.89 -24.01 10.90
N ARG A 201 -2.65 -24.81 11.94
CA ARG A 201 -3.50 -24.82 13.14
C ARG A 201 -3.55 -23.47 13.83
N ALA A 202 -2.38 -22.82 14.03
CA ALA A 202 -2.34 -21.49 14.63
C ALA A 202 -3.11 -20.46 13.80
N PHE A 203 -3.02 -20.52 12.47
CA PHE A 203 -3.78 -19.65 11.57
C PHE A 203 -5.29 -19.92 11.63
N GLU A 204 -5.70 -21.19 11.65
CA GLU A 204 -7.11 -21.57 11.77
C GLU A 204 -7.70 -21.13 13.11
N GLU A 205 -6.96 -21.27 14.21
CA GLU A 205 -7.37 -20.77 15.53
C GLU A 205 -7.57 -19.25 15.53
N LEU A 206 -6.61 -18.49 14.98
CA LEU A 206 -6.73 -17.04 14.85
C LEU A 206 -7.93 -16.66 13.98
N ARG A 207 -8.09 -17.28 12.82
CA ARG A 207 -9.20 -17.03 11.90
C ARG A 207 -10.55 -17.34 12.55
N ASN A 208 -10.65 -18.42 13.31
CA ASN A 208 -11.89 -18.77 14.02
C ASN A 208 -12.23 -17.75 15.12
N ASN A 209 -11.21 -17.27 15.84
CA ASN A 209 -11.39 -16.21 16.84
C ASN A 209 -11.84 -14.89 16.20
N GLU A 210 -11.19 -14.47 15.12
CA GLU A 210 -11.56 -13.28 14.35
C GLU A 210 -12.98 -13.38 13.80
N LEU A 211 -13.35 -14.54 13.23
CA LEU A 211 -14.69 -14.77 12.72
C LEU A 211 -15.74 -14.67 13.83
N ALA A 212 -15.48 -15.25 14.99
CA ALA A 212 -16.38 -15.16 16.14
C ALA A 212 -16.55 -13.70 16.62
N GLU A 213 -15.48 -12.91 16.62
CA GLU A 213 -15.54 -11.49 16.98
C GLU A 213 -16.34 -10.67 15.96
N VAL A 214 -16.08 -10.88 14.67
CA VAL A 214 -16.83 -10.20 13.59
C VAL A 214 -18.32 -10.50 13.67
N LEU A 215 -18.70 -11.77 13.88
CA LEU A 215 -20.11 -12.14 14.04
C LEU A 215 -20.75 -11.47 15.26
N ARG A 216 -20.02 -11.38 16.37
CA ARG A 216 -20.48 -10.66 17.58
C ARG A 216 -20.75 -9.18 17.29
N LEU A 217 -19.82 -8.52 16.58
CA LEU A 217 -19.96 -7.11 16.21
C LEU A 217 -21.09 -6.88 15.20
N GLN A 218 -21.24 -7.76 14.21
CA GLN A 218 -22.32 -7.68 13.22
C GLN A 218 -23.70 -7.79 13.87
N GLU A 219 -23.88 -8.72 14.82
CA GLU A 219 -25.15 -8.86 15.52
C GLU A 219 -25.45 -7.64 16.42
N GLN A 220 -24.42 -7.06 17.05
CA GLN A 220 -24.57 -5.81 17.80
C GLN A 220 -24.98 -4.65 16.88
N GLU A 221 -24.33 -4.50 15.72
CA GLU A 221 -24.66 -3.47 14.73
C GLU A 221 -26.06 -3.66 14.16
N ARG A 222 -26.48 -4.92 13.92
CA ARG A 222 -27.85 -5.24 13.48
C ARG A 222 -28.88 -4.72 14.49
N ARG A 223 -28.69 -5.00 15.78
CA ARG A 223 -29.59 -4.52 16.84
C ARG A 223 -29.64 -3.00 16.92
N HIS A 224 -28.47 -2.35 16.85
CA HIS A 224 -28.39 -0.89 16.90
C HIS A 224 -29.04 -0.23 15.67
N SER A 225 -28.81 -0.79 14.48
CA SER A 225 -29.43 -0.32 13.23
C SER A 225 -30.95 -0.46 13.26
N GLU A 226 -31.47 -1.59 13.76
CA GLU A 226 -32.90 -1.80 13.94
C GLU A 226 -33.52 -0.81 14.93
N GLU A 227 -32.86 -0.57 16.07
CA GLU A 227 -33.34 0.41 17.04
C GLU A 227 -33.30 1.83 16.48
N LYS A 228 -32.22 2.20 15.79
CA LYS A 228 -32.08 3.49 15.10
C LYS A 228 -33.18 3.68 14.05
N GLY A 229 -33.47 2.65 13.26
CA GLY A 229 -34.56 2.66 12.29
C GLY A 229 -35.93 2.89 12.95
N ARG A 230 -36.21 2.22 14.07
CA ARG A 230 -37.44 2.42 14.84
C ARG A 230 -37.55 3.84 15.40
N ARG A 231 -36.48 4.39 15.96
CA ARG A 231 -36.45 5.77 16.50
C ARG A 231 -36.66 6.81 15.39
N ILE A 232 -36.03 6.64 14.22
CA ILE A 232 -36.22 7.52 13.07
C ILE A 232 -37.67 7.48 12.59
N ALA A 233 -38.28 6.30 12.50
CA ALA A 233 -39.69 6.16 12.10
C ALA A 233 -40.62 6.87 13.09
N GLN A 234 -40.41 6.69 14.40
CA GLN A 234 -41.17 7.39 15.43
C GLN A 234 -41.02 8.91 15.33
N GLN A 235 -39.79 9.41 15.18
CA GLN A 235 -39.53 10.85 15.06
C GLN A 235 -40.18 11.44 13.80
N LYS A 236 -40.18 10.70 12.69
CA LYS A 236 -40.84 11.12 11.46
C LYS A 236 -42.35 11.27 11.63
N GLU A 237 -42.99 10.35 12.35
CA GLU A 237 -44.42 10.43 12.67
C GLU A 237 -44.73 11.60 13.60
N VAL A 238 -43.90 11.85 14.62
CA VAL A 238 -44.02 13.03 15.50
C VAL A 238 -43.94 14.32 14.70
N LEU A 239 -42.91 14.45 13.85
CA LEU A 239 -42.71 15.66 13.03
C LEU A 239 -43.85 15.88 12.04
N LYS A 240 -44.44 14.81 11.48
CA LYS A 240 -45.62 14.91 10.63
C LYS A 240 -46.81 15.46 11.41
N LYS A 241 -47.08 14.94 12.60
CA LYS A 241 -48.15 15.43 13.48
C LYS A 241 -47.91 16.88 13.90
N GLU A 242 -46.67 17.25 14.23
CA GLU A 242 -46.31 18.63 14.57
C GLU A 242 -46.64 19.58 13.42
N LYS A 243 -46.26 19.24 12.17
CA LYS A 243 -46.62 20.04 10.99
C LYS A 243 -48.13 20.18 10.82
N GLU A 244 -48.88 19.08 10.90
CA GLU A 244 -50.34 19.12 10.80
C GLU A 244 -50.97 19.99 11.91
N THR A 245 -50.44 19.92 13.14
CA THR A 245 -50.91 20.77 14.24
C THR A 245 -50.56 22.23 14.03
N ALA A 246 -49.35 22.53 13.56
CA ALA A 246 -48.90 23.88 13.28
C ALA A 246 -49.75 24.53 12.17
N GLU A 247 -50.04 23.80 11.09
CA GLU A 247 -50.93 24.25 10.01
C GLU A 247 -52.35 24.52 10.51
N LYS A 248 -52.91 23.62 11.35
CA LYS A 248 -54.23 23.84 11.96
C LYS A 248 -54.26 25.07 12.86
N ILE A 249 -53.23 25.29 13.66
CA ILE A 249 -53.11 26.47 14.53
C ILE A 249 -52.99 27.73 13.67
N ALA A 250 -52.16 27.71 12.63
CA ALA A 250 -51.99 28.83 11.70
C ALA A 250 -53.30 29.17 10.97
N ALA A 251 -54.02 28.17 10.46
CA ALA A 251 -55.32 28.36 9.81
C ALA A 251 -56.36 28.94 10.78
N ARG A 252 -56.39 28.46 12.03
CA ARG A 252 -57.26 29.01 13.08
C ARG A 252 -56.90 30.47 13.40
N ALA A 253 -55.62 30.78 13.57
CA ALA A 253 -55.18 32.15 13.84
C ALA A 253 -55.50 33.09 12.67
N TYR A 254 -55.26 32.65 11.44
CA TYR A 254 -55.58 33.39 10.22
C TYR A 254 -57.08 33.66 10.08
N THR A 255 -57.92 32.63 10.25
CA THR A 255 -59.38 32.80 10.19
C THR A 255 -59.89 33.71 11.29
N GLN A 256 -59.34 33.63 12.50
CA GLN A 256 -59.72 34.53 13.59
C GLN A 256 -59.38 36.00 13.28
N GLN A 257 -58.19 36.27 12.74
CA GLN A 257 -57.80 37.63 12.31
C GLN A 257 -58.69 38.12 11.16
N TYR A 258 -58.88 37.29 10.13
CA TYR A 258 -59.70 37.65 8.97
C TYR A 258 -61.16 37.91 9.35
N LEU A 259 -61.77 37.06 10.18
CA LEU A 259 -63.15 37.25 10.64
C LEU A 259 -63.30 38.47 11.54
N ALA A 260 -62.28 38.79 12.36
CA ALA A 260 -62.29 39.98 13.20
C ALA A 260 -62.36 41.27 12.37
N ASP A 261 -61.72 41.30 11.20
CA ASP A 261 -61.74 42.47 10.30
C ASP A 261 -62.93 42.46 9.34
N LEU A 262 -63.35 41.28 8.88
CA LEU A 262 -64.46 41.13 7.93
C LEU A 262 -65.79 41.56 8.56
N LEU A 263 -66.06 41.18 9.81
CA LEU A 263 -67.34 41.51 10.47
C LEU A 263 -67.56 43.04 10.51
N PRO A 264 -66.67 43.87 11.07
CA PRO A 264 -66.81 45.32 11.05
C PRO A 264 -66.93 45.89 9.63
N ALA A 265 -66.17 45.38 8.66
CA ALA A 265 -66.21 45.85 7.28
C ALA A 265 -67.57 45.58 6.63
N VAL A 266 -68.12 44.37 6.78
CA VAL A 266 -69.45 44.00 6.28
C VAL A 266 -70.54 44.78 7.00
N PHE A 267 -70.49 44.92 8.33
CA PHE A 267 -71.47 45.71 9.08
C PHE A 267 -71.44 47.19 8.66
N THR A 268 -70.26 47.76 8.43
CA THR A 268 -70.10 49.15 7.96
C THR A 268 -70.63 49.31 6.54
N SER A 269 -70.34 48.36 5.65
CA SER A 269 -70.87 48.34 4.28
C SER A 269 -72.39 48.20 4.27
N LEU A 270 -72.97 47.28 5.04
CA LEU A 270 -74.42 47.11 5.11
C LEU A 270 -75.12 48.33 5.72
N ARG A 271 -74.46 49.00 6.67
CA ARG A 271 -74.92 50.27 7.23
C ARG A 271 -74.85 51.41 6.22
N SER A 272 -73.78 51.52 5.44
CA SER A 272 -73.65 52.55 4.40
C SER A 272 -74.62 52.36 3.23
N HIS A 273 -74.96 51.12 2.90
CA HIS A 273 -75.98 50.78 1.89
C HIS A 273 -77.43 50.88 2.44
N GLY A 274 -77.62 51.31 3.69
CA GLY A 274 -78.94 51.60 4.26
C GLY A 274 -79.78 50.36 4.59
N TYR A 275 -79.16 49.19 4.75
CA TYR A 275 -79.88 47.94 5.09
C TYR A 275 -80.26 47.87 6.59
N PHE A 276 -79.49 48.54 7.45
CA PHE A 276 -79.84 48.71 8.86
C PHE A 276 -80.65 49.99 9.03
N TYR A 277 -81.96 49.82 9.25
CA TYR A 277 -82.88 50.92 9.54
C TYR A 277 -82.88 51.23 11.05
N ASP A 278 -83.08 52.49 11.41
CA ASP A 278 -83.43 52.84 12.78
C ASP A 278 -84.88 52.36 13.02
N PRO A 279 -85.12 51.45 13.99
CA PRO A 279 -86.47 50.99 14.31
C PRO A 279 -87.41 52.15 14.63
N VAL A 280 -86.91 53.26 15.17
CA VAL A 280 -87.71 54.46 15.48
C VAL A 280 -88.14 55.17 14.19
N GLU A 281 -87.23 55.35 13.24
CA GLU A 281 -87.54 55.99 11.95
C GLU A 281 -88.57 55.17 11.17
N LYS A 282 -88.40 53.84 11.13
CA LYS A 282 -89.34 52.94 10.46
C LYS A 282 -90.71 52.87 11.14
N ASP A 283 -90.75 52.94 12.47
CA ASP A 283 -92.00 52.99 13.24
C ASP A 283 -92.75 54.31 13.01
N ILE A 284 -92.02 55.43 12.94
CA ILE A 284 -92.59 56.73 12.54
C ILE A 284 -93.17 56.66 11.13
N GLU A 285 -92.42 56.10 10.17
CA GLU A 285 -92.86 55.99 8.79
C GLU A 285 -94.09 55.12 8.60
N ASN A 286 -94.13 53.95 9.24
CA ASN A 286 -95.17 52.95 9.00
C ASN A 286 -96.39 53.09 9.91
N ASN A 287 -96.22 53.60 11.14
CA ASN A 287 -97.31 53.67 12.11
C ASN A 287 -97.73 55.11 12.39
N PHE A 288 -96.78 56.02 12.68
CA PHE A 288 -97.11 57.39 13.06
C PHE A 288 -97.63 58.22 11.87
N PHE A 289 -96.97 58.21 10.71
CA PHE A 289 -97.43 59.01 9.57
C PHE A 289 -98.82 58.57 9.06
N PRO A 290 -99.13 57.27 8.90
CA PRO A 290 -100.47 56.87 8.50
C PRO A 290 -101.53 57.22 9.54
N TRP A 291 -101.23 57.07 10.84
CA TRP A 291 -102.12 57.50 11.91
C TRP A 291 -102.37 59.01 11.89
N LEU A 292 -101.30 59.82 11.76
CA LEU A 292 -101.40 61.28 11.68
C LEU A 292 -102.21 61.71 10.45
N MET A 293 -101.93 61.12 9.29
CA MET A 293 -102.66 61.41 8.05
C MET A 293 -104.13 61.00 8.17
N ALA A 294 -104.45 59.88 8.82
CA ALA A 294 -105.82 59.46 9.08
C ALA A 294 -106.56 60.43 10.02
N GLU A 295 -105.92 60.90 11.08
CA GLU A 295 -106.53 61.85 12.03
C GLU A 295 -106.74 63.23 11.37
N VAL A 296 -105.76 63.71 10.58
CA VAL A 296 -105.91 64.93 9.77
C VAL A 296 -107.07 64.77 8.79
N ASN A 297 -107.18 63.63 8.11
CA ASN A 297 -108.26 63.39 7.16
C ASN A 297 -109.63 63.33 7.87
N ASN A 298 -109.73 62.73 9.05
CA ASN A 298 -110.95 62.73 9.88
C ASN A 298 -111.33 64.16 10.32
N SER A 299 -110.37 64.99 10.69
CA SER A 299 -110.62 66.40 11.02
C SER A 299 -111.13 67.21 9.82
N LEU A 300 -110.61 66.93 8.61
CA LEU A 300 -111.07 67.51 7.36
C LEU A 300 -112.47 67.00 7.01
N GLU A 301 -112.75 65.71 7.12
CA GLU A 301 -114.07 65.13 6.89
C GLU A 301 -115.11 65.74 7.83
N LYS A 302 -114.85 65.82 9.14
CA LYS A 302 -115.72 66.53 10.09
C LYS A 302 -115.98 67.97 9.67
N ARG A 303 -114.96 68.66 9.15
CA ARG A 303 -115.10 70.03 8.64
C ARG A 303 -115.94 70.08 7.35
N TYR A 304 -115.76 69.12 6.44
CA TYR A 304 -116.55 69.00 5.21
C TYR A 304 -118.02 68.68 5.50
N THR A 305 -118.30 67.69 6.37
CA THR A 305 -119.68 67.36 6.77
C THR A 305 -120.36 68.52 7.48
N THR A 306 -119.64 69.24 8.34
CA THR A 306 -120.18 70.44 9.00
C THR A 306 -120.51 71.53 7.98
N ARG A 307 -119.66 71.73 6.96
CA ARG A 307 -119.96 72.68 5.86
C ARG A 307 -121.15 72.23 5.01
N GLU A 308 -121.24 70.94 4.67
CA GLU A 308 -122.36 70.38 3.91
C GLU A 308 -123.69 70.46 4.69
N LEU A 309 -123.67 70.20 5.99
CA LEU A 309 -124.82 70.44 6.88
C LEU A 309 -125.20 71.92 6.93
N LEU A 310 -124.22 72.82 6.98
CA LEU A 310 -124.50 74.26 6.95
C LEU A 310 -125.12 74.66 5.60
N ASP A 311 -124.59 74.15 4.50
CA ASP A 311 -125.08 74.42 3.13
C ASP A 311 -126.50 73.84 2.93
N THR A 312 -126.81 72.66 3.45
CA THR A 312 -128.17 72.10 3.44
C THR A 312 -129.14 72.90 4.30
N ILE A 313 -128.73 73.35 5.49
CA ILE A 313 -129.54 74.27 6.31
C ILE A 313 -129.80 75.59 5.55
N ILE A 314 -128.79 76.17 4.91
CA ILE A 314 -128.95 77.37 4.07
C ILE A 314 -129.90 77.08 2.89
N HIS A 315 -129.79 75.91 2.26
CA HIS A 315 -130.68 75.49 1.17
C HIS A 315 -132.13 75.34 1.65
N ASP A 316 -132.38 74.71 2.80
CA ASP A 316 -133.72 74.57 3.38
C ASP A 316 -134.33 75.92 3.76
N VAL A 317 -133.54 76.83 4.34
CA VAL A 317 -134.00 78.18 4.68
C VAL A 317 -134.33 78.98 3.41
N THR A 318 -133.52 78.86 2.36
CA THR A 318 -133.79 79.52 1.07
C THR A 318 -134.98 78.91 0.36
N GLN A 319 -135.17 77.59 0.38
CA GLN A 319 -136.37 76.94 -0.15
C GLN A 319 -137.63 77.32 0.62
N LYS A 320 -137.60 77.37 1.96
CA LYS A 320 -138.73 77.86 2.77
C LYS A 320 -139.10 79.29 2.40
N ARG A 321 -138.11 80.19 2.27
CA ARG A 321 -138.34 81.57 1.79
C ARG A 321 -138.88 81.61 0.37
N LEU A 322 -138.40 80.75 -0.54
CA LEU A 322 -138.91 80.67 -1.91
C LEU A 322 -140.35 80.14 -1.96
N LYS A 323 -140.73 79.20 -1.09
CA LYS A 323 -142.12 78.74 -0.93
C LYS A 323 -143.00 79.87 -0.41
N MET A 324 -142.56 80.63 0.60
CA MET A 324 -143.27 81.84 1.07
C MET A 324 -143.44 82.90 -0.02
N PHE A 325 -142.53 82.96 -1.00
CA PHE A 325 -142.62 83.91 -2.12
C PHE A 325 -143.48 83.38 -3.30
N LYS A 326 -143.62 82.05 -3.42
CA LYS A 326 -144.43 81.38 -4.47
C LYS A 326 -145.88 81.13 -4.05
N GLU A 327 -146.27 81.48 -2.83
CA GLU A 327 -147.65 81.72 -2.42
C GLU A 327 -147.98 83.21 -2.64
N PRO A 328 -148.44 83.64 -3.83
CA PRO A 328 -149.02 84.96 -3.97
C PRO A 328 -150.47 84.95 -3.44
N GLU A 329 -150.74 85.89 -2.53
CA GLU A 329 -152.03 86.54 -2.28
C GLU A 329 -153.29 85.66 -2.24
N MET A 330 -153.74 85.35 -1.02
CA MET A 330 -155.16 85.23 -0.68
C MET A 330 -155.43 86.02 0.61
N GLN A 331 -155.37 87.35 0.48
CA GLN A 331 -156.18 88.40 1.13
C GLN A 331 -155.42 89.73 1.25
#